data_AF-A0A973EUB9-F1
#
_entry.id   AF-A0A973EUB9-F1
#
_cell.length_a   1.000
_cell.length_b   1.000
_cell.length_c   1.000
_cell.angle_alpha   90.00
_cell.angle_beta   90.00
_cell.angle_gamma   90.00
#
_symmetry.space_group_name_H-M   'P 1'
#
loop_
_entity.id
_entity.type
_entity.pdbx_description
1 polymer ?
#
loop_
_entity_poly.entity_id
_entity_poly.type
_entity_poly.pdbx_seq_one_letter_code
_entity_poly.pdbx_strand_id
1 'polypeptide(L)' 'KIIIQESRNIITGSIPALLIVDGVYVDNIGNIPPAAVESITVLKGTSAAVYGSRGYGGAIVIKTKNGPSN' A
#
# COMPACT_ATOMS: atom_id res chain seq x y z
N LYS A 1 -8.21 23.68 -19.18
CA LYS A 1 -8.51 22.25 -19.41
C LYS A 1 -7.41 21.70 -20.31
N ILE A 2 -6.55 20.82 -19.78
CA ILE A 2 -5.42 20.24 -20.51
C ILE A 2 -5.49 18.73 -20.30
N ILE A 3 -5.29 17.98 -21.38
CA ILE A 3 -5.42 16.51 -21.46
C ILE A 3 -4.10 15.98 -22.01
N ILE A 4 -3.57 14.92 -21.41
CA ILE A 4 -2.42 14.18 -21.92
C ILE A 4 -2.93 12.86 -22.51
N GLN A 5 -2.79 12.72 -23.83
CA GLN A 5 -2.84 11.45 -24.56
C GLN A 5 -1.40 10.87 -24.45
N GLU A 6 -1.13 9.58 -24.25
CA GLU A 6 -1.55 8.43 -25.04
C GLU A 6 -1.46 7.12 -24.21
N SER A 7 -2.21 6.11 -24.63
CA SER A 7 -2.37 4.75 -24.04
C SER A 7 -3.44 4.66 -22.95
N ARG A 8 -4.69 4.51 -23.41
CA ARG A 8 -5.85 4.10 -22.61
C ARG A 8 -5.62 2.70 -22.02
N ASN A 9 -5.40 2.64 -20.71
CA ASN A 9 -5.89 1.51 -19.91
C ASN A 9 -7.03 2.02 -19.02
N ILE A 10 -8.24 1.91 -19.57
CA ILE A 10 -9.51 2.14 -18.90
C ILE A 10 -9.75 0.91 -18.03
N ILE A 11 -9.60 1.02 -16.70
CA ILE A 11 -10.48 0.43 -15.66
C ILE A 11 -10.19 1.08 -14.30
N THR A 12 -8.94 1.34 -13.90
CA THR A 12 -8.59 2.18 -12.73
C THR A 12 -7.14 2.63 -12.86
N GLY A 13 -6.87 3.93 -12.98
CA GLY A 13 -5.51 4.48 -13.04
C GLY A 13 -4.69 4.36 -11.74
N SER A 14 -5.15 3.57 -10.78
CA SER A 14 -4.38 3.18 -9.60
C SER A 14 -3.85 1.79 -9.83
N ILE A 15 -2.53 1.67 -10.00
CA ILE A 15 -1.87 0.40 -9.72
C ILE A 15 -2.12 0.17 -8.22
N PRO A 16 -2.84 -0.90 -7.81
CA PRO A 16 -3.12 -1.12 -6.40
C PRO A 16 -1.78 -1.28 -5.69
N ALA A 17 -1.46 -0.34 -4.81
CA ALA A 17 -0.31 -0.47 -3.93
C ALA A 17 -0.59 -1.62 -2.96
N LEU A 18 0.40 -2.47 -2.71
CA LEU A 18 0.27 -3.48 -1.69
C LEU A 18 0.14 -2.84 -0.33
N LEU A 19 -0.74 -3.37 0.48
CA LEU A 19 -0.99 -2.89 1.82
C LEU A 19 -0.57 -3.97 2.80
N ILE A 20 0.40 -3.64 3.64
CA ILE A 20 0.93 -4.54 4.65
C ILE A 20 0.70 -3.91 6.00
N VAL A 21 0.03 -4.64 6.90
CA VAL A 21 -0.18 -4.23 8.29
C VAL A 21 0.49 -5.27 9.17
N ASP A 22 1.45 -4.86 9.99
CA ASP A 22 2.16 -5.74 10.92
C ASP A 22 2.77 -7.00 10.26
N GLY A 23 3.19 -6.87 9.00
CA GLY A 23 3.76 -7.97 8.20
C GLY A 23 2.72 -8.85 7.48
N VAL A 24 1.42 -8.58 7.64
CA VAL A 24 0.33 -9.30 6.99
C VAL A 24 -0.21 -8.48 5.82
N TYR A 25 -0.44 -9.13 4.68
CA TYR A 25 -1.11 -8.51 3.54
C TYR A 25 -2.58 -8.30 3.87
N VAL A 26 -3.06 -7.08 3.75
CA VAL A 26 -4.46 -6.74 3.97
C VAL A 26 -5.02 -6.08 2.73
N ASP A 27 -6.30 -6.29 2.45
CA ASP A 27 -6.99 -5.57 1.39
C ASP A 27 -7.49 -4.19 1.87
N ASN A 28 -7.64 -4.00 3.20
CA ASN A 28 -8.21 -2.79 3.79
C ASN A 28 -7.59 -2.47 5.16
N ILE A 29 -7.35 -1.17 5.43
CA ILE A 29 -6.91 -0.62 6.73
C ILE A 29 -8.07 -0.01 7.54
N GLY A 30 -9.29 0.02 7.00
CA GLY A 30 -10.43 0.73 7.62
C GLY A 30 -10.76 0.30 9.05
N ASN A 31 -10.33 -0.89 9.47
CA ASN A 31 -10.55 -1.42 10.81
C ASN A 31 -9.44 -1.05 11.82
N ILE A 32 -8.36 -0.38 11.38
CA ILE A 32 -7.24 -0.01 12.25
C ILE A 32 -7.45 1.43 12.73
N PRO A 33 -7.57 1.66 14.05
CA PRO A 33 -7.70 3.00 14.57
C PRO A 33 -6.39 3.77 14.33
N PRO A 34 -6.44 5.04 13.86
CA PRO A 34 -5.24 5.83 13.59
C PRO A 34 -4.39 6.07 14.85
N ALA A 35 -5.02 6.06 16.03
CA ALA A 35 -4.33 6.14 17.33
C ALA A 35 -3.44 4.92 17.63
N ALA A 36 -3.74 3.77 17.02
CA ALA A 36 -2.94 2.56 17.15
C ALA A 36 -1.84 2.45 16.08
N VAL A 37 -1.73 3.38 15.13
CA VAL A 37 -0.65 3.37 14.15
C VAL A 37 0.65 3.83 14.83
N GLU A 38 1.68 3.00 14.77
CA GLU A 38 3.04 3.31 15.22
C GLU A 38 3.78 4.10 14.14
N SER A 39 3.79 3.56 12.92
CA SER A 39 4.46 4.18 11.79
C SER A 39 3.87 3.74 10.46
N ILE A 40 3.98 4.61 9.46
CA ILE A 40 3.56 4.35 8.08
C ILE A 40 4.80 4.53 7.20
N THR A 41 5.18 3.46 6.50
CA THR A 41 6.30 3.44 5.57
C THR A 41 5.77 3.22 4.16
N VAL A 42 6.13 4.13 3.25
CA VAL A 42 5.74 4.03 1.84
C VAL A 42 6.95 3.63 1.02
N LEU A 43 6.92 2.43 0.47
CA LEU A 43 7.96 1.84 -0.36
C LEU A 43 7.60 2.04 -1.84
N LYS A 44 8.50 2.68 -2.58
CA LYS A 44 8.36 2.98 -4.02
C LYS A 44 9.57 2.44 -4.78
N GLY A 45 9.34 1.99 -6.02
CA GLY A 45 10.40 1.48 -6.89
C GLY A 45 11.02 0.18 -6.37
N THR A 46 12.35 0.15 -6.23
CA THR A 46 13.11 -1.05 -5.81
C THR A 46 12.77 -1.53 -4.41
N SER A 47 12.37 -0.64 -3.50
CA SER A 47 12.00 -1.04 -2.13
C SER A 47 10.71 -1.86 -2.06
N ALA A 48 9.82 -1.72 -3.06
CA ALA A 48 8.62 -2.56 -3.17
C ALA A 48 8.89 -3.87 -3.94
N ALA A 49 10.04 -3.98 -4.62
CA ALA A 49 10.42 -5.18 -5.36
C ALA A 49 10.61 -6.41 -4.45
N VAL A 50 10.89 -6.20 -3.17
CA VAL A 50 10.91 -7.26 -2.13
C VAL A 50 9.56 -8.00 -2.05
N TYR A 51 8.46 -7.34 -2.40
CA TYR A 51 7.11 -7.92 -2.42
C TYR A 51 6.70 -8.47 -3.81
N GLY A 52 7.65 -8.62 -4.73
CA GLY A 52 7.47 -9.22 -6.05
C GLY A 52 6.58 -8.40 -6.99
N SER A 53 5.99 -9.07 -7.99
CA SER A 53 5.18 -8.43 -9.04
C SER A 53 3.97 -7.65 -8.49
N ARG A 54 3.48 -8.03 -7.30
CA ARG A 54 2.38 -7.35 -6.62
C ARG A 54 2.79 -5.96 -6.10
N GLY A 55 4.08 -5.74 -5.81
CA GLY A 55 4.65 -4.44 -5.42
C GLY A 55 4.97 -3.50 -6.58
N TYR A 56 4.62 -3.86 -7.83
CA TYR A 56 4.87 -3.01 -9.01
C TYR A 56 4.25 -1.60 -8.88
N GLY A 57 3.13 -1.50 -8.15
CA GLY A 57 2.47 -0.23 -7.82
C GLY A 57 3.03 0.50 -6.59
N GLY A 58 4.01 -0.08 -5.89
CA GLY A 58 4.46 0.34 -4.57
C GLY A 58 3.85 -0.48 -3.43
N ALA A 59 4.37 -0.31 -2.22
CA ALA A 59 3.87 -0.97 -1.02
C ALA A 59 3.76 0.04 0.14
N ILE A 60 2.67 -0.01 0.89
CA ILE A 60 2.43 0.78 2.09
C ILE A 60 2.47 -0.19 3.26
N VAL A 61 3.51 -0.06 4.09
CA VAL A 61 3.70 -0.85 5.30
C VAL A 61 3.28 -0.02 6.48
N ILE A 62 2.26 -0.48 7.19
CA ILE A 62 1.78 0.10 8.43
C ILE A 62 2.20 -0.82 9.56
N LYS A 63 2.78 -0.22 10.60
CA LYS A 63 3.08 -0.90 11.85
C LYS A 63 2.16 -0.34 12.93
N THR A 64 1.50 -1.19 13.69
CA THR A 64 0.63 -0.78 14.79
C THR A 64 1.38 -0.87 16.12
N LYS A 65 1.05 0.03 17.06
CA LYS A 65 1.62 0.09 18.43
C LYS A 65 1.15 -1.08 19.28
N ASN A 66 -0.07 -1.52 19.02
CA ASN A 66 -0.68 -2.65 19.68
C ASN A 66 -0.51 -3.84 18.75
N GLY A 67 0.71 -4.38 18.69
CA GLY A 67 0.93 -5.74 18.17
C GLY A 67 -0.03 -6.73 18.86
N PRO A 68 -0.22 -7.93 18.30
CA PRO A 68 -1.27 -8.86 18.72
C PRO A 68 -1.27 -9.00 20.23
N SER A 69 -2.25 -8.37 20.88
CA SER A 69 -2.53 -8.61 22.29
C SER A 69 -3.17 -9.98 22.35
N ASN A 70 -2.34 -10.91 22.81
CA ASN A 70 -2.54 -12.34 22.97
C ASN A 70 -3.86 -12.72 23.65
#